data_AF-A0A3C1H9N2-F1
#
_entry.id   AF-A0A3C1H9N2-F1
#
_cell.length_a   1.000
_cell.length_b   1.000
_cell.length_c   1.000
_cell.angle_alpha   90.00
_cell.angle_beta   90.00
_cell.angle_gamma   90.00
#
_symmetry.space_group_name_H-M   'P 1'
#
loop_
_entity.id
_entity.type
_entity.pdbx_description
1 polymer ?
#
loop_
_entity_poly.entity_id
_entity_poly.type
_entity_poly.pdbx_seq_one_letter_code
_entity_poly.pdbx_strand_id
1 'polypeptide(L)'
;MDLMVLTATLAMLGILCLHALAGTNPRQEQVICAANLRRIGQAFLAWSEDYGERLPGALATPAGGSSGATTPSTHFRTISNFLSSPRLLTCPATRRPTAPSFISLTDASLSYLLGAHATPEKAFELLSGDIDIEGGGQATCSYLGQVIVTSFSGVRGDPSTYRANWSGTNHPVSGNLLLSDGSVVGGNSTRLRQTLDESRGEGPMPNGQSSVHALIPR
;
A
#
# COMPACT_ATOMS: atom_id res chain seq x y z
N MET A 1 -19.07 -55.54 5.51
CA MET A 1 -17.82 -54.83 5.84
C MET A 1 -17.48 -53.82 4.74
N ASP A 2 -17.68 -54.20 3.47
CA ASP A 2 -17.30 -53.39 2.29
C ASP A 2 -18.06 -52.06 2.15
N LEU A 3 -19.37 -52.03 2.44
CA LEU A 3 -20.16 -50.79 2.36
C LEU A 3 -19.72 -49.74 3.40
N MET A 4 -19.32 -50.17 4.61
CA MET A 4 -18.84 -49.26 5.65
C MET A 4 -17.47 -48.66 5.29
N VAL A 5 -16.58 -49.47 4.70
CA VAL A 5 -15.27 -48.99 4.25
C VAL A 5 -15.43 -48.00 3.08
N LEU A 6 -16.28 -48.33 2.11
CA LEU A 6 -16.53 -47.47 0.94
C LEU A 6 -17.18 -46.14 1.32
N THR A 7 -18.15 -46.15 2.24
CA THR A 7 -18.76 -44.90 2.73
C THR A 7 -17.78 -44.07 3.56
N ALA A 8 -16.91 -44.71 4.36
CA ALA A 8 -15.88 -44.01 5.12
C ALA A 8 -14.83 -43.33 4.23
N THR A 9 -14.37 -43.99 3.16
CA THR A 9 -13.40 -43.39 2.23
C THR A 9 -14.00 -42.25 1.42
N LEU A 10 -15.25 -42.38 0.95
CA LEU A 10 -15.97 -41.30 0.28
C LEU A 10 -16.20 -40.09 1.20
N ALA A 11 -16.56 -40.33 2.46
CA ALA A 11 -16.71 -39.25 3.44
C ALA A 11 -15.38 -38.53 3.69
N MET A 12 -14.27 -39.27 3.83
CA MET A 12 -12.95 -38.68 3.98
C MET A 12 -12.53 -37.84 2.77
N LEU A 13 -12.74 -38.35 1.55
CA LEU A 13 -12.49 -37.58 0.31
C LEU A 13 -13.36 -36.33 0.25
N GLY A 14 -14.65 -36.45 0.56
CA GLY A 14 -15.58 -35.32 0.57
C GLY A 14 -15.17 -34.23 1.56
N ILE A 15 -14.71 -34.62 2.75
CA ILE A 15 -14.17 -33.69 3.75
C ILE A 15 -12.93 -32.99 3.22
N LEU A 16 -11.96 -33.71 2.63
CA LEU A 16 -10.75 -33.11 2.06
C LEU A 16 -11.06 -32.14 0.92
N CYS A 17 -12.01 -32.47 0.04
CA CYS A 17 -12.48 -31.57 -1.00
C CYS A 17 -13.13 -30.31 -0.42
N LEU A 18 -13.92 -30.43 0.65
CA LEU A 18 -14.55 -29.27 1.29
C LEU A 18 -13.52 -28.27 1.84
N HIS A 19 -12.41 -28.76 2.42
CA HIS A 19 -11.31 -27.90 2.88
C HIS A 19 -10.61 -27.17 1.73
N ALA A 20 -10.51 -27.81 0.54
CA ALA A 20 -9.92 -27.20 -0.64
C ALA A 20 -10.82 -26.14 -1.31
N LEU A 21 -12.15 -26.24 -1.12
CA LEU A 21 -13.14 -25.30 -1.67
C LEU A 21 -13.52 -24.16 -0.71
N ALA A 22 -13.04 -24.19 0.54
CA ALA A 22 -13.25 -23.08 1.47
C ALA A 22 -12.57 -21.82 0.91
N GLY A 23 -13.37 -20.83 0.51
CA GLY A 23 -12.89 -19.56 -0.03
C GLY A 23 -11.97 -18.81 0.95
N THR A 24 -11.22 -17.84 0.43
CA THR A 24 -10.28 -17.05 1.24
C THR A 24 -11.02 -16.19 2.25
N ASN A 25 -10.60 -16.28 3.51
CA ASN A 25 -11.15 -15.47 4.60
C ASN A 25 -10.66 -14.01 4.45
N PRO A 26 -11.53 -12.99 4.51
CA PRO A 26 -11.11 -11.58 4.43
C PRO A 26 -10.01 -11.20 5.43
N ARG A 27 -10.02 -11.82 6.63
CA ARG A 27 -8.96 -11.64 7.63
C ARG A 27 -7.61 -12.20 7.16
N GLN A 28 -7.62 -13.33 6.47
CA GLN A 28 -6.42 -13.92 5.88
C GLN A 28 -5.88 -13.04 4.76
N GLU A 29 -6.75 -12.51 3.90
CA GLU A 29 -6.36 -11.58 2.84
C GLU A 29 -5.71 -10.31 3.42
N GLN A 30 -6.26 -9.77 4.51
CA GLN A 30 -5.67 -8.63 5.21
C GLN A 30 -4.28 -8.94 5.81
N VAL A 31 -4.08 -10.15 6.36
CA VAL A 31 -2.76 -10.58 6.86
C VAL A 31 -1.75 -10.72 5.72
N ILE A 32 -2.16 -11.27 4.57
CA ILE A 32 -1.32 -11.37 3.37
C ILE A 32 -0.94 -9.97 2.87
N CYS A 33 -1.91 -9.05 2.81
CA CYS A 33 -1.67 -7.65 2.47
C CYS A 33 -0.62 -7.02 3.39
N ALA A 34 -0.80 -7.12 4.71
CA ALA A 34 0.16 -6.58 5.66
C ALA A 34 1.56 -7.20 5.50
N ALA A 35 1.65 -8.50 5.16
CA ALA A 35 2.93 -9.14 4.88
C ALA A 35 3.57 -8.64 3.56
N ASN A 36 2.76 -8.41 2.52
CA ASN A 36 3.22 -7.80 1.27
C ASN A 36 3.76 -6.39 1.51
N LEU A 37 3.04 -5.55 2.24
CA LEU A 37 3.48 -4.20 2.61
C LEU A 37 4.80 -4.20 3.37
N ARG A 38 5.01 -5.13 4.32
CA ARG A 38 6.32 -5.26 5.00
C ARG A 38 7.46 -5.56 4.03
N ARG A 39 7.25 -6.47 3.07
CA ARG A 39 8.24 -6.80 2.03
C ARG A 39 8.49 -5.62 1.09
N ILE A 40 7.45 -4.84 0.77
CA ILE A 40 7.56 -3.61 0.00
C ILE A 40 8.40 -2.58 0.77
N GLY A 41 8.17 -2.39 2.07
CA GLY A 41 8.96 -1.51 2.92
C GLY A 41 10.44 -1.88 2.95
N GLN A 42 10.73 -3.18 3.11
CA GLN A 42 12.11 -3.68 3.02
C GLN A 42 12.77 -3.37 1.66
N ALA A 43 12.03 -3.50 0.57
CA ALA A 43 12.55 -3.18 -0.76
C ALA A 43 12.83 -1.68 -0.94
N PHE A 44 11.97 -0.81 -0.40
CA PHE A 44 12.22 0.64 -0.41
C PHE A 44 13.42 1.04 0.44
N LEU A 45 13.58 0.43 1.62
CA LEU A 45 14.73 0.67 2.50
C LEU A 45 16.04 0.20 1.85
N ALA A 46 16.06 -1.02 1.29
CA ALA A 46 17.22 -1.53 0.57
C ALA A 46 17.56 -0.67 -0.65
N TRP A 47 16.56 -0.16 -1.37
CA TRP A 47 16.79 0.80 -2.44
C TRP A 47 17.35 2.12 -1.89
N SER A 48 16.83 2.65 -0.78
CA SER A 48 17.32 3.93 -0.26
C SER A 48 18.78 3.89 0.20
N GLU A 49 19.24 2.75 0.73
CA GLU A 49 20.64 2.53 1.12
C GLU A 49 21.59 2.72 -0.08
N ASP A 50 21.22 2.22 -1.26
CA ASP A 50 22.02 2.34 -2.49
C ASP A 50 21.91 3.72 -3.15
N TYR A 51 20.90 4.52 -2.80
CA TYR A 51 20.54 5.77 -3.48
C TYR A 51 20.57 7.00 -2.55
N GLY A 52 21.39 6.95 -1.50
CA GLY A 52 21.70 8.11 -0.65
C GLY A 52 20.56 8.55 0.26
N GLU A 53 19.89 7.59 0.89
CA GLU A 53 18.80 7.80 1.86
C GLU A 53 17.59 8.54 1.28
N ARG A 54 17.33 8.32 0.00
CA ARG A 54 16.20 8.89 -0.73
C ARG A 54 15.28 7.79 -1.22
N LEU A 55 14.04 8.17 -1.50
CA LEU A 55 13.10 7.32 -2.21
C LEU A 55 13.08 7.67 -3.71
N PRO A 56 12.62 6.76 -4.59
CA PRO A 56 12.64 6.95 -6.04
C PRO A 56 12.07 8.29 -6.50
N GLY A 57 10.95 8.72 -5.92
CA GLY A 57 10.27 9.96 -6.28
C GLY A 57 11.07 11.24 -6.01
N ALA A 58 12.10 11.19 -5.16
CA ALA A 58 12.96 12.33 -4.84
C ALA A 58 14.18 12.47 -5.77
N LEU A 59 14.42 11.50 -6.66
CA LEU A 59 15.54 11.49 -7.59
C LEU A 59 15.05 11.60 -9.03
N ALA A 60 15.76 12.38 -9.85
CA ALA A 60 15.47 12.50 -11.27
C ALA A 60 15.76 11.18 -12.00
N THR A 61 15.05 10.91 -13.10
CA THR A 61 15.24 9.69 -13.90
C THR A 61 16.68 9.44 -14.35
N PRO A 62 17.46 10.45 -14.79
CA PRO A 62 18.88 10.24 -15.14
C PRO A 62 19.76 9.80 -13.95
N ALA A 63 19.33 10.07 -12.72
CA ALA A 63 19.99 9.62 -11.49
C ALA A 63 19.43 8.28 -10.97
N GLY A 64 18.62 7.58 -11.76
CA GLY A 64 18.01 6.30 -11.40
C GLY A 64 16.71 6.40 -10.60
N GLY A 65 16.16 7.60 -10.40
CA GLY A 65 14.88 7.81 -9.71
C GLY A 65 13.66 7.86 -10.63
N SER A 66 12.56 8.40 -10.11
CA SER A 66 11.26 8.53 -10.78
C SER A 66 10.54 9.84 -10.46
N SER A 67 11.27 10.88 -10.03
CA SER A 67 10.73 12.24 -9.90
C SER A 67 10.03 12.69 -11.19
N GLY A 68 8.85 13.28 -11.05
CA GLY A 68 7.99 13.68 -12.16
C GLY A 68 7.08 12.56 -12.70
N ALA A 69 7.24 11.31 -12.25
CA ALA A 69 6.35 10.23 -12.65
C ALA A 69 4.99 10.36 -11.96
N THR A 70 3.93 10.37 -12.77
CA THR A 70 2.54 10.55 -12.34
C THR A 70 1.86 9.27 -11.87
N THR A 71 2.43 8.10 -12.17
CA THR A 71 1.85 6.81 -11.83
C THR A 71 2.65 6.09 -10.75
N PRO A 72 2.01 5.55 -9.70
CA PRO A 72 2.69 4.77 -8.67
C PRO A 72 3.39 3.54 -9.24
N SER A 73 2.83 2.89 -10.29
CA SER A 73 3.50 1.78 -10.97
C SER A 73 4.91 2.12 -11.48
N THR A 74 5.16 3.37 -11.90
CA THR A 74 6.50 3.77 -12.35
C THR A 74 7.50 3.80 -11.20
N HIS A 75 7.11 4.33 -10.04
CA HIS A 75 7.94 4.31 -8.83
C HIS A 75 8.24 2.89 -8.35
N PHE A 76 7.25 1.98 -8.39
CA PHE A 76 7.46 0.57 -8.06
C PHE A 76 8.35 -0.16 -9.07
N ARG A 77 8.30 0.19 -10.37
CA ARG A 77 9.23 -0.35 -11.37
C ARG A 77 10.67 0.11 -11.11
N THR A 78 10.87 1.33 -10.63
CA THR A 78 12.20 1.85 -10.30
C THR A 78 12.91 1.01 -9.23
N ILE A 79 12.16 0.46 -8.27
CA ILE A 79 12.71 -0.42 -7.23
C ILE A 79 12.63 -1.92 -7.58
N SER A 80 12.31 -2.28 -8.82
CA SER A 80 12.01 -3.67 -9.20
C SER A 80 13.14 -4.66 -8.91
N ASN A 81 14.41 -4.25 -8.95
CA ASN A 81 15.55 -5.08 -8.59
C ASN A 81 15.59 -5.48 -7.10
N PHE A 82 14.87 -4.75 -6.25
CA PHE A 82 14.77 -4.99 -4.80
C PHE A 82 13.47 -5.72 -4.43
N LEU A 83 12.56 -5.92 -5.39
CA LEU A 83 11.32 -6.65 -5.23
C LEU A 83 11.47 -8.06 -5.79
N SER A 84 11.14 -9.08 -4.99
CA SER A 84 11.29 -10.47 -5.43
C SER A 84 10.31 -10.90 -6.53
N SER A 85 9.15 -10.25 -6.64
CA SER A 85 8.11 -10.55 -7.62
C SER A 85 7.09 -9.43 -7.75
N PRO A 86 6.57 -9.14 -8.97
CA PRO A 86 5.44 -8.21 -9.15
C PRO A 86 4.18 -8.63 -8.38
N ARG A 87 4.03 -9.92 -8.07
CA ARG A 87 2.91 -10.44 -7.27
C ARG A 87 2.82 -9.80 -5.88
N LEU A 88 3.94 -9.35 -5.33
CA LEU A 88 3.94 -8.63 -4.05
C LEU A 88 3.11 -7.35 -4.11
N LEU A 89 2.95 -6.76 -5.29
CA LEU A 89 2.26 -5.49 -5.52
C LEU A 89 0.75 -5.65 -5.76
N THR A 90 0.23 -6.89 -5.71
CA THR A 90 -1.20 -7.19 -5.85
C THR A 90 -1.74 -7.75 -4.54
N CYS A 91 -2.68 -7.04 -3.92
CA CYS A 91 -3.42 -7.49 -2.74
C CYS A 91 -4.54 -8.43 -3.18
N PRO A 92 -4.68 -9.62 -2.55
CA PRO A 92 -5.70 -10.60 -2.93
C PRO A 92 -7.14 -10.06 -2.80
N ALA A 93 -7.38 -9.10 -1.91
CA ALA A 93 -8.69 -8.51 -1.68
C ALA A 93 -9.16 -7.58 -2.82
N THR A 94 -8.23 -6.94 -3.54
CA THR A 94 -8.58 -5.99 -4.63
C THR A 94 -9.12 -6.67 -5.89
N ARG A 95 -8.93 -7.99 -6.04
CA ARG A 95 -9.23 -8.75 -7.27
C ARG A 95 -8.61 -8.16 -8.55
N ARG A 96 -7.57 -7.33 -8.43
CA ARG A 96 -6.79 -6.81 -9.57
C ARG A 96 -5.97 -7.93 -10.21
N PRO A 97 -5.73 -7.90 -11.53
CA PRO A 97 -4.88 -8.87 -12.19
C PRO A 97 -3.43 -8.72 -11.72
N THR A 98 -2.74 -9.82 -11.46
CA THR A 98 -1.31 -9.80 -11.15
C THR A 98 -0.49 -9.61 -12.44
N ALA A 99 0.45 -8.67 -12.42
CA ALA A 99 1.37 -8.48 -13.54
C ALA A 99 2.33 -9.68 -13.68
N PRO A 100 2.56 -10.22 -14.90
CA PRO A 100 3.47 -11.34 -15.11
C PRO A 100 4.96 -10.95 -14.97
N SER A 101 5.28 -9.67 -15.12
CA SER A 101 6.63 -9.10 -14.96
C SER A 101 6.57 -7.64 -14.51
N PHE A 102 7.68 -7.09 -14.01
CA PHE A 102 7.76 -5.66 -13.69
C PHE A 102 7.64 -4.77 -14.93
N ILE A 103 8.05 -5.24 -16.10
CA ILE A 103 7.90 -4.51 -17.37
C ILE A 103 6.41 -4.27 -17.67
N SER A 104 5.60 -5.30 -17.47
CA SER A 104 4.14 -5.25 -17.65
C SER A 104 3.37 -4.65 -16.47
N LEU A 105 4.05 -4.19 -15.42
CA LEU A 105 3.39 -3.59 -14.25
C LEU A 105 2.74 -2.27 -14.66
N THR A 106 1.44 -2.17 -14.42
CA THR A 106 0.62 -0.95 -14.60
C THR A 106 -0.21 -0.69 -13.36
N ASP A 107 -0.81 0.48 -13.26
CA ASP A 107 -1.70 0.83 -12.14
C ASP A 107 -2.88 -0.15 -12.02
N ALA A 108 -3.41 -0.68 -13.14
CA ALA A 108 -4.47 -1.67 -13.14
C ALA A 108 -4.11 -2.98 -12.38
N SER A 109 -2.81 -3.29 -12.28
CA SER A 109 -2.29 -4.47 -11.57
C SER A 109 -1.78 -4.18 -10.15
N LEU A 110 -1.80 -2.91 -9.74
CA LEU A 110 -1.24 -2.43 -8.48
C LEU A 110 -2.35 -2.21 -7.44
N SER A 111 -2.12 -2.75 -6.26
CA SER A 111 -3.08 -2.71 -5.14
C SER A 111 -2.64 -1.87 -3.96
N TYR A 112 -1.53 -1.15 -4.09
CA TYR A 112 -1.01 -0.29 -3.03
C TYR A 112 -0.74 1.12 -3.53
N LEU A 113 -1.10 2.12 -2.73
CA LEU A 113 -0.75 3.51 -2.98
C LEU A 113 0.74 3.77 -2.73
N LEU A 114 1.26 4.87 -3.26
CA LEU A 114 2.59 5.36 -2.92
C LEU A 114 2.46 6.69 -2.16
N GLY A 115 3.06 6.78 -0.97
CA GLY A 115 3.19 8.03 -0.24
C GLY A 115 4.32 8.90 -0.81
N ALA A 116 4.08 10.20 -0.91
CA ALA A 116 5.00 11.13 -1.58
C ALA A 116 6.08 11.73 -0.68
N HIS A 117 5.82 11.81 0.63
CA HIS A 117 6.67 12.53 1.58
C HIS A 117 7.56 11.63 2.43
N ALA A 118 7.43 10.31 2.27
CA ALA A 118 8.21 9.36 3.02
C ALA A 118 9.71 9.54 2.74
N THR A 119 10.50 9.55 3.81
CA THR A 119 11.96 9.48 3.76
C THR A 119 12.42 8.53 4.86
N PRO A 120 13.52 7.79 4.66
CA PRO A 120 14.09 6.91 5.70
C PRO A 120 14.35 7.65 7.03
N GLU A 121 14.72 8.94 6.96
CA GLU A 121 14.98 9.78 8.14
C GLU A 121 13.75 10.07 9.01
N LYS A 122 12.54 10.02 8.44
CA LYS A 122 11.30 10.35 9.13
C LYS A 122 10.49 9.09 9.34
N ALA A 123 10.76 8.33 10.41
CA ALA A 123 10.24 6.98 10.67
C ALA A 123 8.71 6.75 10.55
N PHE A 124 7.88 7.79 10.69
CA PHE A 124 6.41 7.65 10.77
C PHE A 124 5.66 8.31 9.60
N GLU A 125 6.32 8.49 8.46
CA GLU A 125 5.66 8.99 7.25
C GLU A 125 4.95 7.86 6.51
N LEU A 126 3.79 8.17 5.93
CA LEU A 126 3.10 7.25 5.04
C LEU A 126 3.98 6.95 3.82
N LEU A 127 4.42 5.70 3.67
CA LEU A 127 5.22 5.22 2.54
C LEU A 127 4.36 4.50 1.51
N SER A 128 3.45 3.65 1.96
CA SER A 128 2.51 2.92 1.11
C SER A 128 1.29 2.49 1.91
N GLY A 129 0.33 1.82 1.29
CA GLY A 129 -0.85 1.32 1.98
C GLY A 129 -1.87 0.75 1.02
N ASP A 130 -2.93 0.18 1.56
CA ASP A 130 -4.08 -0.27 0.77
C ASP A 130 -4.71 0.89 -0.02
N ILE A 131 -5.21 0.60 -1.22
CA ILE A 131 -5.68 1.64 -2.18
C ILE A 131 -7.08 2.17 -1.91
N ASP A 132 -7.89 1.49 -1.08
CA ASP A 132 -9.29 1.81 -0.82
C ASP A 132 -9.47 2.95 0.19
N ILE A 133 -8.61 3.97 0.10
CA ILE A 133 -8.77 5.22 0.81
C ILE A 133 -9.57 6.18 -0.07
N GLU A 134 -10.72 6.59 0.43
CA GLU A 134 -11.56 7.63 -0.14
C GLU A 134 -11.44 8.95 0.61
N GLY A 135 -11.95 10.01 -0.01
CA GLY A 135 -11.76 11.38 0.44
C GLY A 135 -10.52 12.00 -0.19
N GLY A 136 -9.93 12.95 0.54
CA GLY A 136 -8.84 13.78 0.07
C GLY A 136 -9.28 14.84 -0.95
N GLY A 137 -8.35 15.72 -1.28
CA GLY A 137 -8.43 16.67 -2.38
C GLY A 137 -7.38 16.34 -3.45
N GLN A 138 -7.19 17.28 -4.37
CA GLN A 138 -6.05 17.29 -5.28
C GLN A 138 -5.07 18.37 -4.83
N ALA A 139 -3.78 18.07 -4.92
CA ALA A 139 -2.71 19.03 -4.73
C ALA A 139 -1.58 18.76 -5.72
N THR A 140 -0.71 19.76 -5.89
CA THR A 140 0.55 19.59 -6.61
C THR A 140 1.64 19.26 -5.60
N CYS A 141 2.30 18.11 -5.75
CA CYS A 141 3.36 17.69 -4.86
C CYS A 141 4.74 18.07 -5.42
N SER A 142 5.43 18.97 -4.73
CA SER A 142 6.80 19.38 -5.06
C SER A 142 7.82 18.25 -4.86
N TYR A 143 7.61 17.39 -3.86
CA TYR A 143 8.50 16.25 -3.54
C TYR A 143 8.53 15.16 -4.63
N LEU A 144 7.48 15.04 -5.43
CA LEU A 144 7.42 14.13 -6.59
C LEU A 144 7.67 14.85 -7.93
N GLY A 145 8.27 16.04 -7.91
CA GLY A 145 8.58 16.78 -9.13
C GLY A 145 7.38 17.50 -9.75
N GLN A 146 6.55 18.15 -8.94
CA GLN A 146 5.41 18.97 -9.37
C GLN A 146 4.29 18.15 -10.04
N VAL A 147 3.96 16.99 -9.46
CA VAL A 147 2.93 16.07 -9.95
C VAL A 147 1.61 16.28 -9.20
N ILE A 148 0.48 16.12 -9.89
CA ILE A 148 -0.85 16.10 -9.26
C ILE A 148 -1.03 14.80 -8.48
N VAL A 149 -1.37 14.92 -7.20
CA VAL A 149 -1.52 13.82 -6.24
C VAL A 149 -2.87 13.91 -5.53
N THR A 150 -3.26 12.83 -4.86
CA THR A 150 -4.30 12.89 -3.84
C THR A 150 -3.70 13.48 -2.56
N SER A 151 -4.36 14.49 -2.00
CA SER A 151 -3.98 15.14 -0.75
C SER A 151 -4.94 14.84 0.39
N PHE A 152 -4.43 14.26 1.46
CA PHE A 152 -5.17 14.05 2.69
C PHE A 152 -4.79 15.15 3.68
N SER A 153 -5.60 16.20 3.71
CA SER A 153 -5.33 17.38 4.53
C SER A 153 -6.19 17.41 5.79
N GLY A 154 -5.62 17.96 6.86
CA GLY A 154 -6.24 18.15 8.17
C GLY A 154 -5.50 19.18 9.01
N VAL A 155 -5.96 19.40 10.23
CA VAL A 155 -5.30 20.22 11.25
C VAL A 155 -4.42 19.31 12.08
N ARG A 156 -3.14 19.68 12.23
CA ARG A 156 -2.18 18.88 12.99
C ARG A 156 -2.60 18.77 14.46
N GLY A 157 -2.56 17.56 15.01
CA GLY A 157 -2.97 17.28 16.38
C GLY A 157 -4.47 17.08 16.56
N ASP A 158 -5.27 17.20 15.48
CA ASP A 158 -6.67 16.80 15.45
C ASP A 158 -6.94 15.84 14.27
N PRO A 159 -6.70 14.53 14.47
CA PRO A 159 -6.95 13.51 13.47
C PRO A 159 -8.38 13.53 12.90
N SER A 160 -9.36 14.00 13.67
CA SER A 160 -10.76 13.97 13.24
C SER A 160 -11.03 14.83 11.99
N THR A 161 -10.18 15.84 11.76
CA THR A 161 -10.28 16.80 10.65
C THR A 161 -9.78 16.26 9.31
N TYR A 162 -8.97 15.20 9.33
CA TYR A 162 -8.41 14.62 8.10
C TYR A 162 -9.54 13.99 7.27
N ARG A 163 -9.60 14.37 6.00
CA ARG A 163 -10.59 13.85 5.04
C ARG A 163 -10.10 12.56 4.41
N ALA A 164 -10.11 11.46 5.16
CA ALA A 164 -9.72 10.14 4.65
C ALA A 164 -10.52 9.03 5.36
N ASN A 165 -11.11 8.12 4.59
CA ASN A 165 -11.81 6.95 5.11
C ASN A 165 -11.49 5.71 4.27
N TRP A 166 -11.60 4.52 4.87
CA TRP A 166 -11.66 3.29 4.08
C TRP A 166 -13.02 3.18 3.40
N SER A 167 -13.06 2.96 2.09
CA SER A 167 -14.31 2.85 1.33
C SER A 167 -15.05 1.52 1.57
N GLY A 168 -14.36 0.53 2.15
CA GLY A 168 -14.89 -0.81 2.40
C GLY A 168 -14.90 -1.74 1.17
N THR A 169 -14.31 -1.31 0.04
CA THR A 169 -14.34 -2.09 -1.21
C THR A 169 -13.36 -3.25 -1.24
N ASN A 170 -12.17 -3.13 -0.63
CA ASN A 170 -11.19 -4.23 -0.59
C ASN A 170 -11.23 -4.90 0.78
N HIS A 171 -11.01 -4.10 1.82
CA HIS A 171 -11.08 -4.57 3.19
C HIS A 171 -12.27 -3.89 3.89
N PRO A 172 -13.30 -4.65 4.34
CA PRO A 172 -14.63 -4.09 4.62
C PRO A 172 -14.69 -2.95 5.64
N VAL A 173 -13.78 -2.91 6.62
CA VAL A 173 -13.83 -1.93 7.73
C VAL A 173 -12.45 -1.42 8.16
N SER A 174 -11.37 -1.87 7.53
CA SER A 174 -10.01 -1.55 7.95
C SER A 174 -9.00 -1.88 6.86
N GLY A 175 -8.02 -1.03 6.64
CA GLY A 175 -6.88 -1.32 5.75
C GLY A 175 -5.56 -1.35 6.50
N ASN A 176 -4.48 -1.48 5.74
CA ASN A 176 -3.11 -1.46 6.21
C ASN A 176 -2.34 -0.29 5.59
N LEU A 177 -1.50 0.34 6.39
CA LEU A 177 -0.61 1.42 5.99
C LEU A 177 0.82 1.01 6.30
N LEU A 178 1.73 1.23 5.36
CA LEU A 178 3.16 1.06 5.52
C LEU A 178 3.77 2.42 5.86
N LEU A 179 4.55 2.45 6.94
CA LEU A 179 5.35 3.61 7.32
C LEU A 179 6.78 3.49 6.79
N SER A 180 7.46 4.63 6.72
CA SER A 180 8.84 4.77 6.25
C SER A 180 9.87 4.00 7.08
N ASP A 181 9.61 3.68 8.35
CA ASP A 181 10.43 2.77 9.16
C ASP A 181 10.23 1.28 8.81
N GLY A 182 9.35 0.96 7.85
CA GLY A 182 9.02 -0.39 7.44
C GLY A 182 7.93 -1.06 8.30
N SER A 183 7.43 -0.38 9.34
CA SER A 183 6.33 -0.88 10.15
C SER A 183 5.00 -0.81 9.37
N VAL A 184 4.10 -1.74 9.68
CA VAL A 184 2.75 -1.77 9.08
C VAL A 184 1.71 -1.58 10.16
N VAL A 185 0.89 -0.55 9.99
CA VAL A 185 -0.21 -0.17 10.87
C VAL A 185 -1.53 -0.56 10.21
N GLY A 186 -2.26 -1.49 10.82
CA GLY A 186 -3.60 -1.86 10.42
C GLY A 186 -4.66 -1.17 11.26
N GLY A 187 -5.80 -0.78 10.67
CA GLY A 187 -6.91 -0.25 11.45
C GLY A 187 -8.04 0.38 10.63
N ASN A 188 -9.10 0.81 11.33
CA ASN A 188 -10.26 1.47 10.74
C ASN A 188 -9.97 2.93 10.34
N SER A 189 -10.97 3.66 9.85
CA SER A 189 -10.83 5.06 9.40
C SER A 189 -10.38 6.02 10.51
N THR A 190 -10.61 5.70 11.78
CA THR A 190 -10.06 6.49 12.90
C THR A 190 -8.55 6.29 13.00
N ARG A 191 -8.06 5.04 12.92
CA ARG A 191 -6.61 4.77 12.93
C ARG A 191 -5.90 5.29 11.68
N LEU A 192 -6.56 5.21 10.52
CA LEU A 192 -6.07 5.83 9.27
C LEU A 192 -5.81 7.33 9.48
N ARG A 193 -6.81 8.07 9.97
CA ARG A 193 -6.67 9.51 10.21
C ARG A 193 -5.62 9.85 11.27
N GLN A 194 -5.49 9.04 12.33
CA GLN A 194 -4.38 9.17 13.28
C GLN A 194 -3.03 9.01 12.61
N THR A 195 -2.88 8.01 11.74
CA THR A 195 -1.63 7.76 11.02
C THR A 195 -1.30 8.91 10.07
N LEU A 196 -2.31 9.50 9.41
CA LEU A 196 -2.13 10.69 8.57
C LEU A 196 -1.76 11.94 9.37
N ASP A 197 -2.19 12.05 10.63
CA ASP A 197 -1.79 13.14 11.51
C ASP A 197 -0.35 12.98 12.05
N GLU A 198 0.02 11.73 12.36
CA GLU A 198 1.37 11.34 12.75
C GLU A 198 2.38 11.52 11.60
N SER A 199 1.97 11.20 10.36
CA SER A 199 2.72 11.48 9.13
C SER A 199 2.80 12.99 8.95
N ARG A 200 4.00 13.55 9.05
CA ARG A 200 4.15 15.01 9.04
C ARG A 200 3.92 15.60 7.66
N GLY A 201 4.01 14.78 6.60
CA GLY A 201 3.65 15.15 5.24
C GLY A 201 4.39 16.41 4.75
N GLU A 202 3.68 17.24 3.99
CA GLU A 202 4.13 18.60 3.72
C GLU A 202 4.05 19.39 5.04
N GLY A 203 5.16 20.07 5.40
CA GLY A 203 5.38 20.71 6.70
C GLY A 203 4.29 21.70 7.14
N PRO A 204 4.41 22.34 8.32
CA PRO A 204 3.31 23.14 8.89
C PRO A 204 2.85 24.21 7.90
N MET A 205 1.65 24.01 7.36
CA MET A 205 0.97 24.95 6.50
C MET A 205 0.33 26.06 7.34
N PRO A 206 -0.11 27.18 6.72
CA PRO A 206 -0.82 28.23 7.43
C PRO A 206 -1.94 27.67 8.32
N ASN A 207 -2.11 28.26 9.49
CA ASN A 207 -3.15 27.87 10.47
C ASN A 207 -3.00 26.45 11.04
N GLY A 208 -1.78 25.89 11.07
CA GLY A 208 -1.52 24.57 11.66
C GLY A 208 -1.99 23.39 10.78
N GLN A 209 -2.22 23.65 9.49
CA GLN A 209 -2.61 22.62 8.54
C GLN A 209 -1.44 21.67 8.21
N SER A 210 -1.82 20.47 7.78
CA SER A 210 -0.94 19.38 7.37
C SER A 210 -1.58 18.68 6.17
N SER A 211 -0.75 18.15 5.26
CA SER A 211 -1.22 17.41 4.09
C SER A 211 -0.29 16.26 3.79
N VAL A 212 -0.86 15.06 3.76
CA VAL A 212 -0.17 13.86 3.31
C VAL A 212 -0.53 13.61 1.86
N HIS A 213 0.47 13.54 1.00
CA HIS A 213 0.29 13.32 -0.43
C HIS A 213 0.51 11.86 -0.79
N ALA A 214 -0.35 11.34 -1.65
CA ALA A 214 -0.26 9.98 -2.16
C ALA A 214 -0.63 9.89 -3.64
N LEU A 215 0.05 8.99 -4.35
CA LEU A 215 -0.35 8.51 -5.66
C LEU A 215 -1.17 7.23 -5.50
N ILE A 216 -2.45 7.29 -5.88
CA ILE A 216 -3.36 6.14 -5.83
C ILE A 216 -3.51 5.57 -7.24
N PRO A 217 -3.16 4.29 -7.47
CA PRO A 217 -3.34 3.65 -8.77
C PRO A 217 -4.82 3.66 -9.17
N ARG A 218 -5.08 3.99 -10.43
CA ARG A 218 -6.43 3.91 -11.02
C ARG A 218 -6.57 2.56 -11.71
#